data_AF-A0A843CBC8-F1
#
_entry.id   AF-A0A843CBC8-F1
#
_cell.length_a   1.000
_cell.length_b   1.000
_cell.length_c   1.000
_cell.angle_alpha   90.00
_cell.angle_beta   90.00
_cell.angle_gamma   90.00
#
_symmetry.space_group_name_H-M   'P 1'
#
loop_
_entity.id
_entity.type
_entity.pdbx_description
1 polymer ?
#
loop_
_entity_poly.entity_id
_entity_poly.type
_entity_poly.pdbx_seq_one_letter_code
_entity_poly.pdbx_strand_id
1 'polypeptide(L)' 'YERIDILVNNAGIYPQKPFLEMTKEEWNKVLSINLNGVFHCTKAIIPKMVEQRIRELEKKLTE' A
#
# COMPACT_ATOMS: atom_id res chain seq x y z
N TYR A 1 -12.07 16.43 -4.33
CA TYR A 1 -12.38 15.00 -4.55
C TYR A 1 -12.54 14.34 -3.18
N GLU A 2 -13.58 13.53 -2.95
CA GLU A 2 -13.90 12.94 -1.63
C GLU A 2 -13.86 11.39 -1.61
N ARG A 3 -13.63 10.78 -2.78
CA ARG A 3 -13.64 9.33 -3.00
C ARG A 3 -12.28 8.82 -3.46
N ILE A 4 -11.94 7.59 -3.09
CA ILE A 4 -10.73 6.89 -3.53
C ILE A 4 -11.15 5.50 -4.00
N ASP A 5 -11.14 5.30 -5.31
CA ASP A 5 -11.57 4.04 -5.91
C ASP A 5 -10.45 3.02 -6.03
N ILE A 6 -9.22 3.50 -6.26
CA ILE A 6 -8.07 2.65 -6.53
C ILE A 6 -6.85 3.20 -5.79
N LEU A 7 -6.18 2.32 -5.04
CA LEU A 7 -4.84 2.55 -4.50
C LEU A 7 -3.86 1.62 -5.22
N VAL A 8 -2.84 2.19 -5.86
CA VAL A 8 -1.76 1.42 -6.50
C VAL A 8 -0.45 1.61 -5.73
N ASN A 9 -0.04 0.58 -4.99
CA ASN A 9 1.25 0.56 -4.33
C ASN A 9 2.34 0.09 -5.32
N ASN A 10 2.79 0.98 -6.21
CA ASN A 10 3.74 0.63 -7.28
C ASN A 10 5.22 0.84 -6.90
N ALA A 11 5.52 1.65 -5.88
CA ALA A 11 6.89 2.00 -5.55
C ALA A 11 7.68 0.76 -5.10
N GLY A 12 8.79 0.50 -5.79
CA GLY A 12 9.66 -0.63 -5.49
C GLY A 12 11.07 -0.43 -6.04
N ILE A 13 12.06 -0.96 -5.33
CA ILE A 13 13.45 -1.02 -5.77
C ILE A 13 13.96 -2.46 -5.77
N TYR A 14 14.94 -2.73 -6.63
CA TYR A 14 15.66 -4.00 -6.66
C TYR A 14 17.14 -3.75 -6.99
N PRO A 15 18.04 -3.79 -5.99
CA PRO A 15 19.47 -3.65 -6.22
C PRO A 15 19.99 -4.77 -7.12
N GLN A 16 20.63 -4.42 -8.23
CA GLN A 16 21.21 -5.39 -9.17
C GLN A 16 22.64 -5.73 -8.75
N LYS A 17 22.79 -6.76 -7.91
CA LYS A 17 24.08 -7.26 -7.44
C LYS A 17 23.97 -8.74 -7.01
N PRO A 18 25.09 -9.48 -6.93
CA PRO A 18 25.11 -10.78 -6.28
C PRO A 18 24.60 -10.68 -4.83
N PHE A 19 23.83 -11.69 -4.41
CA PHE A 19 23.23 -11.70 -3.07
C PHE A 19 24.28 -11.61 -1.96
N LEU A 20 25.43 -12.27 -2.12
CA LEU A 20 26.52 -12.26 -1.14
C LEU A 20 27.19 -10.87 -1.00
N GLU A 21 27.00 -9.97 -1.96
CA GLU A 21 27.53 -8.60 -1.93
C GLU A 21 26.50 -7.58 -1.44
N MET A 22 25.29 -8.03 -1.10
CA MET A 22 24.25 -7.15 -0.58
C MET A 22 24.56 -6.75 0.85
N THR A 23 24.62 -5.44 1.10
CA THR A 23 24.82 -4.94 2.45
C THR A 23 23.51 -4.97 3.22
N LYS A 24 23.60 -4.93 4.55
CA LYS A 24 22.42 -4.89 5.42
C LYS A 24 21.60 -3.62 5.18
N GLU A 25 22.26 -2.51 4.90
CA GLU A 25 21.65 -1.20 4.63
C GLU A 25 20.82 -1.23 3.35
N GLU A 26 21.32 -1.89 2.30
CA GLU A 26 20.58 -2.04 1.04
C GLU A 26 19.37 -2.95 1.21
N TRP A 27 19.52 -4.05 1.96
CA TRP A 27 18.40 -4.92 2.29
C TRP A 27 17.33 -4.16 3.07
N ASN A 28 17.75 -3.38 4.07
CA ASN A 28 16.83 -2.55 4.85
C ASN A 28 16.14 -1.49 3.97
N LYS A 29 16.83 -0.93 2.97
CA LYS A 29 16.24 0.02 2.01
C LYS A 29 15.16 -0.65 1.15
N VAL A 30 15.39 -1.88 0.68
CA VAL A 30 14.38 -2.67 -0.05
C VAL A 30 13.16 -2.90 0.82
N LEU A 31 13.33 -3.34 2.08
CA LEU A 31 12.22 -3.55 3.00
C LEU A 31 11.48 -2.24 3.31
N SER A 32 12.21 -1.15 3.51
CA SER A 32 11.61 0.14 3.82
C SER A 32 10.73 0.66 2.69
N ILE A 33 11.11 0.44 1.43
CA ILE A 33 10.34 0.92 0.27
C ILE A 33 9.26 -0.10 -0.10
N ASN A 34 9.66 -1.34 -0.39
CA ASN A 34 8.80 -2.33 -1.03
C ASN A 34 7.80 -2.98 -0.05
N LEU A 35 8.09 -2.98 1.25
CA LEU A 35 7.21 -3.59 2.26
C LEU A 35 6.60 -2.53 3.18
N ASN A 36 7.42 -1.75 3.88
CA ASN A 36 6.92 -0.74 4.82
C ASN A 36 6.15 0.35 4.08
N GLY A 37 6.61 0.78 2.90
CA GLY A 37 5.91 1.75 2.06
C GLY A 37 4.47 1.31 1.75
N VAL A 38 4.30 0.06 1.30
CA VAL A 38 2.98 -0.55 1.03
C VAL A 38 2.10 -0.54 2.27
N PHE A 39 2.66 -0.95 3.42
CA PHE A 39 1.94 -0.95 4.69
C PHE A 39 1.48 0.46 5.09
N HIS A 40 2.36 1.46 5.03
CA HIS A 40 2.04 2.84 5.43
C HIS A 40 0.99 3.47 4.52
N CYS A 41 1.15 3.36 3.19
CA CYS A 41 0.19 3.89 2.23
C CYS A 41 -1.17 3.22 2.39
N THR A 42 -1.20 1.89 2.52
CA THR A 42 -2.47 1.15 2.71
C THR A 42 -3.13 1.54 4.03
N LYS A 43 -2.38 1.60 5.13
CA LYS A 43 -2.92 2.00 6.44
C LYS A 43 -3.53 3.40 6.43
N ALA A 44 -2.93 4.33 5.69
CA ALA A 44 -3.44 5.70 5.58
C ALA A 44 -4.76 5.79 4.77
N ILE A 45 -4.92 4.95 3.75
CA ILE A 45 -6.03 5.07 2.78
C ILE A 45 -7.18 4.11 3.08
N ILE A 46 -6.91 2.91 3.59
CA ILE A 46 -7.91 1.86 3.77
C ILE A 46 -9.13 2.26 4.62
N PRO A 47 -9.03 3.11 5.66
CA PRO A 47 -10.22 3.50 6.44
C PRO A 47 -11.27 4.19 5.56
N LYS A 48 -10.83 5.01 4.60
CA LYS A 48 -11.72 5.74 3.71
C LYS A 48 -12.43 4.83 2.71
N MET A 49 -11.72 3.83 2.19
CA MET A 49 -12.30 2.84 1.26
C MET A 49 -13.28 1.91 1.98
N VAL A 50 -12.99 1.52 3.24
CA VAL A 50 -13.92 0.74 4.08
C VAL A 50 -15.19 1.53 4.37
N GLU A 51 -15.06 2.79 4.77
CA GLU A 51 -16.20 3.69 4.98
C GLU A 51 -17.08 3.78 3.73
N GLN A 52 -16.49 3.95 2.55
CA GLN A 52 -17.21 3.98 1.28
C GLN A 52 -17.97 2.68 1.01
N ARG A 53 -17.33 1.54 1.22
CA ARG A 53 -17.95 0.23 1.02
C ARG A 53 -19.15 0.00 1.95
N ILE A 54 -19.05 0.42 3.22
CA ILE A 54 -20.17 0.32 4.17
C ILE A 54 -21.36 1.16 3.69
N ARG A 55 -21.12 2.44 3.34
CA ARG A 55 -22.17 3.32 2.83
C ARG A 55 -22.84 2.79 1.56
N GLU A 56 -22.08 2.15 0.67
CA GLU A 56 -22.63 1.51 -0.53
C GLU A 56 -23.52 0.31 -0.22
N LEU A 57 -23.17 -0.49 0.80
CA LEU A 57 -23.98 -1.63 1.24
C LEU A 57 -25.27 -1.18 1.94
N GLU A 58 -25.21 -0.14 2.77
CA GLU A 58 -26.38 0.45 3.43
C GLU A 58 -27.41 0.95 2.42
N LYS A 59 -26.97 1.66 1.38
CA LYS A 59 -27.87 2.14 0.31
C LYS A 59 -28.62 1.01 -0.38
N LYS A 60 -27.92 -0.10 -0.67
CA LYS A 60 -28.52 -1.29 -1.31
C LYS A 60 -29.50 -2.04 -0.42
N LEU A 61 -29.47 -1.85 0.90
CA LEU A 61 -30.41 -2.46 1.85
C LEU A 61 -31.69 -1.62 2.01
N THR A 62 -31.62 -0.33 1.67
CA THR A 62 -32.74 0.62 1.79
C THR A 62 -33.48 0.85 0.46
N GLU A 63 -32.92 0.37 -0.65
CA GLU A 63 -33.53 0.33 -2.00
C GLU A 63 -34.19 -1.03 -2.25
#